data_AF-K0SBQ5-F1
#
_entry.id   AF-K0SBQ5-F1
#
_cell.length_a   1.000
_cell.length_b   1.000
_cell.length_c   1.000
_cell.angle_alpha   90.00
_cell.angle_beta   90.00
_cell.angle_gamma   90.00
#
_symmetry.space_group_name_H-M   'P 1'
#
loop_
_entity.id
_entity.type
_entity.pdbx_description
1 polymer ?
#
loop_
_entity_poly.entity_id
_entity_poly.type
_entity_poly.pdbx_seq_one_letter_code
_entity_poly.pdbx_strand_id
1 'polypeptide(L)'
;MPLLLRKETRCRDPIFAFLLYGNVAAIVAVAGIYGTAAFNQSLDEATSGSNYIGYIIAAIILGIIALVLAGLTLPVLMCMPAALIKVSLVGMIILSGAMVVIAFMNGSIFGGIIGAIFFLVFLCYAKAVWSRIPFAAVNLLTACTAVRKNCGAIVIAYFMTALTFAWAVLWTISLMGVWEEVVTKNCVGTQSECLAQTSSVNYGYLFLLFLSLFFTEQVIQNTTHVIVAGTVGGWWFSNEGGCCSAGVMGSTIRALTTSFGSICFGSLLVAILQALKALANSARNNENQIAICIAECIIGCLESILEYFNKWAFVYVGLYGYSYIEAGKNVIQLFKNRGWEAIIADDLVGNVFFFLSLAVGLLCCAIGAAFNDKTQFFVEYAPAPGNVQATCAGIGFIMGLMLTSILMSTIASAVNTVIVCFAEGPAEFEANHPELSQKMRATWLEFYPSSGV
;
A
#
# COMPACT_ATOMS: atom_id res chain seq x y z
N MET A 1 -15.59 8.44 30.36
CA MET A 1 -14.26 8.67 29.76
C MET A 1 -14.25 10.13 29.32
N PRO A 2 -13.33 10.99 29.79
CA PRO A 2 -13.42 12.40 29.45
C PRO A 2 -13.27 12.51 27.93
N LEU A 3 -14.27 13.12 27.27
CA LEU A 3 -14.23 13.46 25.86
C LEU A 3 -12.86 14.07 25.56
N LEU A 4 -12.07 13.39 24.73
CA LEU A 4 -10.79 13.90 24.26
C LEU A 4 -11.05 15.19 23.49
N LEU A 5 -10.94 16.32 24.19
CA LEU A 5 -11.11 17.65 23.63
C LEU A 5 -10.12 17.79 22.47
N ARG A 6 -10.67 18.13 21.30
CA ARG A 6 -9.91 18.46 20.09
C ARG A 6 -8.82 19.46 20.45
N LYS A 7 -7.55 19.07 20.21
CA LYS A 7 -6.38 19.86 20.61
C LYS A 7 -6.25 21.11 19.71
N GLU A 8 -5.68 22.19 20.25
CA GLU A 8 -5.45 23.42 19.49
C GLU A 8 -4.65 23.18 18.20
N THR A 9 -5.00 23.94 17.15
CA THR A 9 -4.38 23.85 15.82
C THR A 9 -2.95 24.38 15.85
N ARG A 10 -1.98 23.46 15.93
CA ARG A 10 -0.55 23.74 15.79
C ARG A 10 0.07 22.74 14.82
N CYS A 11 1.00 23.20 13.97
CA CYS A 11 1.78 22.31 13.10
C CYS A 11 2.58 21.32 13.94
N ARG A 12 2.33 20.02 13.77
CA ARG A 12 3.00 18.93 14.45
C ARG A 12 4.18 18.44 13.61
N ASP A 13 5.32 18.23 14.25
CA ASP A 13 6.52 17.60 13.68
C ASP A 13 6.98 18.15 12.31
N PRO A 14 7.10 19.48 12.11
CA PRO A 14 7.26 20.09 10.79
C PRO A 14 8.56 19.71 10.06
N ILE A 15 9.60 19.29 10.79
CA ILE A 15 10.91 18.90 10.22
C ILE A 15 10.75 17.76 9.20
N PHE A 16 9.87 16.79 9.46
CA PHE A 16 9.67 15.64 8.57
C PHE A 16 8.93 16.01 7.29
N ALA A 17 8.10 17.05 7.32
CA ALA A 17 7.49 17.60 6.11
C ALA A 17 8.54 18.24 5.19
N PHE A 18 9.49 18.99 5.75
CA PHE A 18 10.61 19.54 4.97
C PHE A 18 11.49 18.45 4.37
N LEU A 19 11.69 17.33 5.09
CA LEU A 19 12.43 16.17 4.58
C LEU A 19 11.76 15.56 3.35
N LEU A 20 10.42 15.43 3.35
CA LEU A 20 9.68 14.98 2.17
C LEU A 20 9.81 15.95 0.99
N TYR A 21 9.67 17.26 1.22
CA TYR A 21 9.82 18.24 0.14
C TYR A 21 11.23 18.22 -0.46
N GLY A 22 12.26 18.06 0.39
CA GLY A 22 13.63 17.85 -0.06
C GLY A 22 13.79 16.56 -0.89
N ASN A 23 13.18 15.46 -0.45
CA ASN A 23 13.18 14.19 -1.19
C ASN A 23 12.53 14.31 -2.57
N VAL A 24 11.35 14.92 -2.66
CA VAL A 24 10.65 15.14 -3.93
C VAL A 24 11.48 16.04 -4.86
N ALA A 25 12.03 17.13 -4.35
CA ALA A 25 12.88 18.03 -5.13
C ALA A 25 14.15 17.32 -5.65
N ALA A 26 14.77 16.46 -4.83
CA ALA A 26 15.93 15.68 -5.22
C ALA A 26 15.61 14.71 -6.36
N ILE A 27 14.51 13.96 -6.29
CA ILE A 27 14.10 13.03 -7.36
C ILE A 27 13.75 13.79 -8.64
N VAL A 28 13.04 14.91 -8.56
CA VAL A 28 12.75 15.75 -9.72
C VAL A 28 14.06 16.26 -10.37
N ALA A 29 15.04 16.69 -9.58
CA ALA A 29 16.34 17.11 -10.09
C ALA A 29 17.09 15.95 -10.75
N VAL A 30 17.12 14.76 -10.13
CA VAL A 30 17.74 13.55 -10.69
C VAL A 30 17.05 13.14 -12.00
N ALA A 31 15.72 13.16 -12.05
CA ALA A 31 14.97 12.89 -13.28
C ALA A 31 15.30 13.91 -14.38
N GLY A 32 15.41 15.20 -14.06
CA GLY A 32 15.75 16.24 -15.03
C GLY A 32 17.18 16.14 -15.57
N ILE A 33 18.16 15.86 -14.69
CA ILE A 33 19.58 15.80 -15.06
C ILE A 33 19.90 14.50 -15.80
N TYR A 34 19.51 13.35 -15.25
CA TYR A 34 19.90 12.05 -15.79
C TYR A 34 18.84 11.44 -16.72
N GLY A 35 17.56 11.77 -16.53
CA GLY A 35 16.50 11.26 -17.40
C GLY A 35 16.54 11.87 -18.80
N THR A 36 16.91 13.15 -18.95
CA THR A 36 17.00 13.80 -20.27
C THR A 36 18.12 13.24 -21.13
N ALA A 37 19.24 12.83 -20.53
CA ALA A 37 20.33 12.14 -21.23
C ALA A 37 19.83 10.81 -21.83
N ALA A 38 19.07 10.01 -21.06
CA ALA A 38 18.49 8.76 -21.52
C ALA A 38 17.52 8.95 -22.70
N PHE A 39 16.73 10.02 -22.68
CA PHE A 39 15.84 10.38 -23.80
C PHE A 39 16.60 10.84 -25.05
N ASN A 40 17.65 11.66 -24.89
CA ASN A 40 18.39 12.22 -26.02
C ASN A 40 19.29 11.18 -26.72
N GLN A 41 19.93 10.28 -25.98
CA GLN A 41 20.84 9.28 -26.54
C GLN A 41 20.14 8.24 -27.43
N SER A 42 18.83 8.04 -27.21
CA SER A 42 17.98 7.15 -28.00
C SER A 42 17.63 7.64 -29.41
N LEU A 43 17.70 8.94 -29.66
CA LEU A 43 17.44 9.52 -30.98
C LEU A 43 18.60 9.28 -31.95
N ASP A 44 19.81 9.06 -31.43
CA ASP A 44 21.04 8.95 -32.22
C ASP A 44 21.51 7.50 -32.45
N GLU A 45 21.19 6.53 -31.57
CA GLU A 45 21.70 5.15 -31.67
C GLU A 45 20.59 4.08 -31.62
N ALA A 46 19.81 3.96 -32.68
CA ALA A 46 18.79 2.91 -32.87
C ALA A 46 19.36 1.48 -33.10
N THR A 47 20.59 1.16 -32.68
CA THR A 47 21.23 -0.11 -33.11
C THR A 47 21.98 -0.97 -32.10
N SER A 48 22.26 -0.57 -30.84
CA SER A 48 23.05 -1.46 -29.97
C SER A 48 23.09 -1.11 -28.48
N GLY A 49 21.93 -0.99 -27.82
CA GLY A 49 21.86 -0.87 -26.37
C GLY A 49 20.50 -1.26 -25.83
N SER A 50 20.42 -1.74 -24.58
CA SER A 50 19.14 -2.00 -23.91
C SER A 50 18.29 -0.73 -23.88
N ASN A 51 17.10 -0.77 -24.48
CA ASN A 51 16.20 0.38 -24.54
C ASN A 51 15.65 0.72 -23.13
N TYR A 52 16.37 1.56 -22.38
CA TYR A 52 15.92 2.08 -21.08
C TYR A 52 14.58 2.81 -21.18
N ILE A 53 14.36 3.48 -22.32
CA ILE A 53 13.08 4.10 -22.70
C ILE A 53 11.96 3.05 -22.77
N GLY A 54 12.27 1.83 -23.21
CA GLY A 54 11.29 0.75 -23.27
C GLY A 54 10.73 0.37 -21.90
N TYR A 55 11.56 0.39 -20.86
CA TYR A 55 11.10 0.19 -19.48
C TYR A 55 10.18 1.32 -19.01
N ILE A 56 10.52 2.58 -19.34
CA ILE A 56 9.71 3.75 -18.99
C ILE A 56 8.35 3.70 -19.70
N ILE A 57 8.34 3.43 -21.01
CA ILE A 57 7.11 3.31 -21.81
C ILE A 57 6.24 2.15 -21.30
N ALA A 58 6.84 1.00 -20.98
CA ALA A 58 6.12 -0.12 -20.40
C ALA A 58 5.49 0.21 -19.04
N ALA A 59 6.23 0.89 -18.15
CA ALA A 59 5.70 1.35 -16.87
C ALA A 59 4.53 2.32 -17.03
N ILE A 60 4.57 3.22 -18.02
CA ILE A 60 3.47 4.15 -18.31
C ILE A 60 2.25 3.41 -18.84
N ILE A 61 2.40 2.59 -19.88
CA ILE A 61 1.26 1.89 -20.52
C ILE A 61 0.61 0.92 -19.54
N LEU A 62 1.40 0.05 -18.91
CA LEU A 62 0.89 -0.92 -17.94
C LEU A 62 0.38 -0.23 -16.68
N GLY A 63 0.98 0.89 -16.29
CA GLY A 63 0.50 1.72 -15.19
C GLY A 63 -0.85 2.38 -15.47
N ILE A 64 -1.11 2.85 -16.69
CA ILE A 64 -2.43 3.37 -17.09
C ILE A 64 -3.48 2.25 -17.06
N ILE A 65 -3.14 1.06 -17.59
CA ILE A 65 -4.03 -0.12 -17.52
C ILE A 65 -4.32 -0.48 -16.06
N ALA A 66 -3.28 -0.52 -15.23
CA ALA A 66 -3.40 -0.78 -13.80
C ALA A 66 -4.25 0.28 -13.08
N LEU A 67 -4.12 1.57 -13.44
CA LEU A 67 -4.91 2.65 -12.86
C LEU A 67 -6.41 2.48 -13.17
N VAL A 68 -6.74 2.12 -14.41
CA VAL A 68 -8.13 1.85 -14.82
C VAL A 68 -8.69 0.64 -14.07
N LEU A 69 -7.96 -0.49 -14.05
CA LEU A 69 -8.40 -1.70 -13.37
C LEU A 69 -8.52 -1.51 -11.86
N ALA A 70 -7.53 -0.85 -11.23
CA ALA A 70 -7.60 -0.46 -9.83
C ALA A 70 -8.83 0.41 -9.58
N GLY A 71 -9.11 1.39 -10.43
CA GLY A 71 -10.28 2.25 -10.28
C GLY A 71 -11.63 1.52 -10.29
N LEU A 72 -11.73 0.39 -10.99
CA LEU A 72 -12.95 -0.44 -10.98
C LEU A 72 -13.16 -1.20 -9.66
N THR A 73 -12.12 -1.41 -8.86
CA THR A 73 -12.22 -2.22 -7.64
C THR A 73 -13.00 -1.55 -6.52
N LEU A 74 -12.90 -0.22 -6.37
CA LEU A 74 -13.59 0.52 -5.31
C LEU A 74 -15.12 0.51 -5.49
N PRO A 75 -15.68 0.74 -6.69
CA PRO A 75 -17.10 0.51 -6.96
C PRO A 75 -17.55 -0.93 -6.67
N VAL A 76 -16.77 -1.94 -7.08
CA VAL A 76 -17.06 -3.37 -6.80
C VAL A 76 -17.15 -3.63 -5.30
N LEU A 77 -16.21 -3.07 -4.53
CA LEU A 77 -16.19 -3.15 -3.07
C LEU A 77 -17.42 -2.50 -2.43
N MET A 78 -17.85 -1.35 -2.94
CA MET A 78 -19.03 -0.64 -2.43
C MET A 78 -20.36 -1.30 -2.81
N CYS A 79 -20.40 -2.08 -3.88
CA CYS A 79 -21.61 -2.79 -4.30
C CYS A 79 -21.87 -4.04 -3.46
N MET A 80 -20.83 -4.80 -3.09
CA MET A 80 -21.00 -6.12 -2.45
C MET A 80 -19.98 -6.41 -1.33
N PRO A 81 -19.87 -5.56 -0.29
CA PRO A 81 -18.83 -5.71 0.74
C PRO A 81 -18.88 -7.05 1.49
N ALA A 82 -20.09 -7.52 1.86
CA ALA A 82 -20.25 -8.76 2.61
C ALA A 82 -19.92 -10.02 1.78
N ALA A 83 -20.20 -10.00 0.48
CA ALA A 83 -19.87 -11.12 -0.41
C ALA A 83 -18.35 -11.21 -0.63
N LEU A 84 -17.69 -10.06 -0.76
CA LEU A 84 -16.25 -9.99 -1.00
C LEU A 84 -15.42 -10.59 0.13
N ILE A 85 -15.86 -10.52 1.40
CA ILE A 85 -15.18 -11.22 2.51
C ILE A 85 -15.15 -12.73 2.29
N LYS A 86 -16.26 -13.32 1.83
CA LYS A 86 -16.32 -14.76 1.57
C LYS A 86 -15.54 -15.14 0.31
N VAL A 87 -15.68 -14.34 -0.75
CA VAL A 87 -14.99 -14.55 -2.02
C VAL A 87 -13.47 -14.45 -1.86
N SER A 88 -12.96 -13.49 -1.08
CA SER A 88 -11.52 -13.34 -0.87
C SER A 88 -10.93 -14.49 -0.06
N LEU A 89 -11.62 -14.96 0.98
CA LEU A 89 -11.18 -16.10 1.78
C LEU A 89 -11.11 -17.37 0.93
N VAL A 90 -12.17 -17.69 0.18
CA VAL A 90 -12.19 -18.85 -0.72
C VAL A 90 -11.18 -18.68 -1.86
N GLY A 91 -11.09 -17.48 -2.43
CA GLY A 91 -10.15 -17.15 -3.50
C GLY A 91 -8.69 -17.31 -3.08
N MET A 92 -8.33 -16.91 -1.86
CA MET A 92 -6.99 -17.11 -1.31
C MET A 92 -6.66 -18.60 -1.07
N ILE A 93 -7.64 -19.39 -0.63
CA ILE A 93 -7.48 -20.85 -0.54
C ILE A 93 -7.23 -21.45 -1.93
N ILE A 94 -8.02 -21.05 -2.93
CA ILE A 94 -7.85 -21.53 -4.31
C ILE A 94 -6.47 -21.13 -4.84
N LEU A 95 -6.05 -19.88 -4.66
CA LEU A 95 -4.78 -19.38 -5.16
C LEU A 95 -3.59 -20.07 -4.48
N SER A 96 -3.62 -20.23 -3.16
CA SER A 96 -2.58 -20.97 -2.44
C SER A 96 -2.53 -22.44 -2.88
N GLY A 97 -3.67 -23.09 -3.10
CA GLY A 97 -3.72 -24.44 -3.68
C GLY A 97 -3.15 -24.51 -5.09
N ALA A 98 -3.45 -23.54 -5.95
CA ALA A 98 -2.90 -23.45 -7.30
C ALA A 98 -1.37 -23.28 -7.28
N MET A 99 -0.84 -22.46 -6.37
CA MET A 99 0.61 -22.29 -6.20
C MET A 99 1.31 -23.59 -5.80
N VAL A 100 0.68 -24.43 -4.96
CA VAL A 100 1.21 -25.76 -4.61
C VAL A 100 1.28 -26.67 -5.82
N VAL A 101 0.21 -26.73 -6.62
CA VAL A 101 0.17 -27.55 -7.84
C VAL A 101 1.24 -27.11 -8.83
N ILE A 102 1.34 -25.81 -9.10
CA ILE A 102 2.36 -25.24 -9.99
C ILE A 102 3.77 -25.55 -9.50
N ALA A 103 4.04 -25.47 -8.19
CA ALA A 103 5.34 -25.78 -7.63
C ALA A 103 5.76 -27.24 -7.87
N PHE A 104 4.85 -28.20 -7.69
CA PHE A 104 5.11 -29.61 -7.98
C PHE A 104 5.25 -29.89 -9.48
N MET A 105 4.43 -29.24 -10.33
CA MET A 105 4.54 -29.36 -11.78
C MET A 105 5.90 -28.87 -12.31
N ASN A 106 6.46 -27.82 -11.71
CA ASN A 106 7.77 -27.30 -12.05
C ASN A 106 8.94 -28.08 -11.41
N GLY A 107 8.67 -29.20 -10.74
CA GLY A 107 9.69 -30.04 -10.10
C GLY A 107 10.28 -29.49 -8.80
N SER A 108 9.75 -28.39 -8.25
CA SER A 108 10.22 -27.78 -7.00
C SER A 108 9.60 -28.48 -5.80
N ILE A 109 10.23 -29.57 -5.34
CA ILE A 109 9.76 -30.34 -4.17
C ILE A 109 9.73 -29.47 -2.92
N PHE A 110 10.77 -28.67 -2.69
CA PHE A 110 10.86 -27.78 -1.53
C PHE A 110 9.76 -26.71 -1.54
N GLY A 111 9.54 -26.06 -2.69
CA GLY A 111 8.47 -25.08 -2.85
C GLY A 111 7.08 -25.68 -2.68
N GLY A 112 6.87 -26.90 -3.20
CA GLY A 112 5.62 -27.64 -3.03
C GLY A 112 5.31 -27.99 -1.58
N ILE A 113 6.31 -28.46 -0.81
CA ILE A 113 6.15 -28.78 0.62
C ILE A 113 5.83 -27.52 1.43
N ILE A 114 6.60 -26.44 1.25
CA ILE A 114 6.36 -25.18 1.95
C ILE A 114 4.99 -24.62 1.59
N GLY A 115 4.64 -24.61 0.30
CA GLY A 115 3.32 -24.17 -0.16
C GLY A 115 2.19 -24.99 0.46
N ALA A 116 2.35 -26.31 0.59
CA ALA A 116 1.36 -27.18 1.21
C ALA A 116 1.17 -26.86 2.70
N ILE A 117 2.25 -26.55 3.43
CA ILE A 117 2.17 -26.09 4.83
C ILE A 117 1.36 -24.79 4.91
N PHE A 118 1.67 -23.79 4.08
CA PHE A 118 0.93 -22.53 4.06
C PHE A 118 -0.54 -22.72 3.68
N PHE A 119 -0.83 -23.58 2.71
CA PHE A 119 -2.19 -23.93 2.33
C PHE A 119 -2.98 -24.54 3.50
N LEU A 120 -2.39 -25.48 4.23
CA LEU A 120 -3.01 -26.09 5.42
C LEU A 120 -3.22 -25.07 6.55
N VAL A 121 -2.23 -24.21 6.80
CA VAL A 121 -2.35 -23.11 7.77
C VAL A 121 -3.50 -22.18 7.37
N PHE A 122 -3.62 -21.85 6.08
CA PHE A 122 -4.67 -20.98 5.57
C PHE A 122 -6.07 -21.63 5.65
N LEU A 123 -6.17 -22.95 5.45
CA LEU A 123 -7.41 -23.69 5.69
C LEU A 123 -7.82 -23.67 7.18
N CYS A 124 -6.87 -23.89 8.08
CA CYS A 124 -7.10 -23.80 9.52
C CYS A 124 -7.54 -22.39 9.93
N TYR A 125 -6.87 -21.36 9.39
CA TYR A 125 -7.22 -19.96 9.58
C TYR A 125 -8.63 -19.65 9.08
N ALA A 126 -8.97 -20.03 7.85
CA ALA A 126 -10.29 -19.79 7.26
C ALA A 126 -11.41 -20.45 8.07
N LYS A 127 -11.16 -21.66 8.62
CA LYS A 127 -12.11 -22.32 9.53
C LYS A 127 -12.28 -21.57 10.86
N ALA A 128 -11.17 -21.14 11.48
CA ALA A 128 -11.20 -20.42 12.76
C ALA A 128 -11.91 -19.07 12.64
N VAL A 129 -11.75 -18.41 11.50
CA VAL A 129 -12.23 -17.06 11.24
C VAL A 129 -13.65 -17.04 10.67
N TRP A 130 -14.18 -18.18 10.21
CA TRP A 130 -15.50 -18.28 9.60
C TRP A 130 -16.63 -17.74 10.49
N SER A 131 -16.54 -17.96 11.80
CA SER A 131 -17.51 -17.44 12.76
C SER A 131 -17.46 -15.91 12.87
N ARG A 132 -16.32 -15.26 12.61
CA ARG A 132 -16.12 -13.81 12.75
C ARG A 132 -16.52 -12.99 11.52
N ILE A 133 -16.88 -13.66 10.41
CA ILE A 133 -17.27 -13.02 9.15
C ILE A 133 -18.43 -12.02 9.30
N PRO A 134 -19.52 -12.31 10.05
CA PRO A 134 -20.64 -11.38 10.15
C PRO A 134 -20.24 -10.04 10.78
N PHE A 135 -19.42 -10.06 11.83
CA PHE A 135 -18.93 -8.83 12.48
C PHE A 135 -18.05 -8.01 11.53
N ALA A 136 -17.09 -8.65 10.86
CA ALA A 136 -16.25 -7.98 9.86
C ALA A 136 -17.10 -7.41 8.69
N ALA A 137 -18.15 -8.12 8.28
CA ALA A 137 -19.06 -7.66 7.23
C ALA A 137 -19.88 -6.43 7.64
N VAL A 138 -20.33 -6.36 8.89
CA VAL A 138 -21.03 -5.16 9.40
C VAL A 138 -20.08 -3.97 9.51
N ASN A 139 -18.84 -4.17 10.00
CA ASN A 139 -17.84 -3.10 10.05
C ASN A 139 -17.49 -2.57 8.66
N LEU A 140 -17.26 -3.47 7.71
CA LEU A 140 -17.00 -3.10 6.32
C LEU A 140 -18.20 -2.40 5.68
N LEU A 141 -19.43 -2.87 5.94
CA LEU A 141 -20.65 -2.21 5.47
C LEU A 141 -20.77 -0.80 6.03
N THR A 142 -20.60 -0.61 7.34
CA THR A 142 -20.65 0.71 7.99
C THR A 142 -19.59 1.66 7.43
N ALA A 143 -18.36 1.17 7.24
CA ALA A 143 -17.28 1.93 6.61
C ALA A 143 -17.62 2.35 5.18
N CYS A 144 -18.12 1.42 4.35
CA CYS A 144 -18.57 1.73 2.99
C CYS A 144 -19.72 2.75 2.99
N THR A 145 -20.68 2.66 3.92
CA THR A 145 -21.77 3.63 4.06
C THR A 145 -21.26 5.01 4.42
N ALA A 146 -20.32 5.12 5.37
CA ALA A 146 -19.72 6.39 5.78
C ALA A 146 -18.97 7.07 4.62
N VAL A 147 -18.17 6.30 3.87
CA VAL A 147 -17.45 6.80 2.69
C VAL A 147 -18.40 7.16 1.56
N ARG A 148 -19.47 6.38 1.33
CA ARG A 148 -20.48 6.68 0.29
C ARG A 148 -21.30 7.92 0.63
N LYS A 149 -21.56 8.20 1.90
CA LYS A 149 -22.20 9.45 2.33
C LYS A 149 -21.27 10.66 2.16
N ASN A 150 -19.96 10.43 2.15
CA ASN A 150 -18.92 11.44 1.96
C ASN A 150 -18.13 11.18 0.67
N CYS A 151 -18.78 11.27 -0.49
CA CYS A 151 -18.15 10.94 -1.78
C CYS A 151 -16.88 11.75 -2.08
N GLY A 152 -16.66 12.90 -1.42
CA GLY A 152 -15.40 13.65 -1.51
C GLY A 152 -14.19 12.83 -1.10
N ALA A 153 -14.34 11.91 -0.13
CA ALA A 153 -13.28 10.98 0.24
C ALA A 153 -12.92 10.02 -0.92
N ILE A 154 -13.89 9.64 -1.75
CA ILE A 154 -13.68 8.82 -2.95
C ILE A 154 -12.88 9.60 -4.00
N VAL A 155 -13.25 10.87 -4.23
CA VAL A 155 -12.53 11.74 -5.17
C VAL A 155 -11.07 11.92 -4.74
N ILE A 156 -10.84 12.14 -3.44
CA ILE A 156 -9.49 12.23 -2.87
C ILE A 156 -8.73 10.92 -3.05
N ALA A 157 -9.36 9.76 -2.83
CA ALA A 157 -8.72 8.46 -3.02
C ALA A 157 -8.25 8.25 -4.47
N TYR A 158 -9.08 8.59 -5.46
CA TYR A 158 -8.67 8.54 -6.88
C TYR A 158 -7.54 9.52 -7.19
N PHE A 159 -7.61 10.74 -6.65
CA PHE A 159 -6.56 11.75 -6.82
C PHE A 159 -5.22 11.27 -6.22
N MET A 160 -5.24 10.73 -5.01
CA MET A 160 -4.05 10.18 -4.35
C MET A 160 -3.49 8.97 -5.10
N THR A 161 -4.34 8.11 -5.65
CA THR A 161 -3.90 6.98 -6.50
C THR A 161 -3.24 7.47 -7.79
N ALA A 162 -3.80 8.49 -8.44
CA ALA A 162 -3.20 9.10 -9.62
C ALA A 162 -1.87 9.81 -9.29
N LEU A 163 -1.77 10.43 -8.12
CA LEU A 163 -0.53 11.04 -7.62
C LEU A 163 0.55 9.97 -7.40
N THR A 164 0.19 8.82 -6.84
CA THR A 164 1.14 7.70 -6.69
C THR A 164 1.58 7.14 -8.03
N PHE A 165 0.67 7.04 -9.01
CA PHE A 165 1.07 6.65 -10.37
C PHE A 165 2.08 7.64 -10.97
N ALA A 166 1.80 8.94 -10.87
CA ALA A 166 2.72 9.98 -11.35
C ALA A 166 4.09 9.91 -10.64
N TRP A 167 4.09 9.67 -9.33
CA TRP A 167 5.31 9.46 -8.55
C TRP A 167 6.08 8.22 -9.00
N ALA A 168 5.40 7.09 -9.23
CA ALA A 168 6.03 5.85 -9.70
C ALA A 168 6.68 6.02 -11.09
N VAL A 169 6.04 6.77 -11.99
CA VAL A 169 6.61 7.11 -13.30
C VAL A 169 7.85 7.99 -13.14
N LEU A 170 7.76 9.07 -12.36
CA LEU A 170 8.89 9.96 -12.10
C LEU A 170 10.08 9.19 -11.49
N TRP A 171 9.80 8.34 -10.50
CA TRP A 171 10.80 7.51 -9.86
C TRP A 171 11.43 6.50 -10.83
N THR A 172 10.64 5.92 -11.73
CA THR A 172 11.15 5.00 -12.77
C THR A 172 12.10 5.72 -13.71
N ILE A 173 11.78 6.96 -14.13
CA ILE A 173 12.69 7.79 -14.95
C ILE A 173 14.00 8.04 -14.22
N SER A 174 13.94 8.42 -12.93
CA SER A 174 15.14 8.63 -12.12
C SER A 174 15.97 7.35 -11.95
N LEU A 175 15.33 6.21 -11.68
CA LEU A 175 16.01 4.93 -11.53
C LEU A 175 16.76 4.56 -12.81
N MET A 176 16.08 4.63 -13.96
CA MET A 176 16.67 4.25 -15.25
C MET A 176 17.81 5.21 -15.64
N GLY A 177 17.64 6.52 -15.43
CA GLY A 177 18.70 7.50 -15.72
C GLY A 177 19.95 7.32 -14.83
N VAL A 178 19.76 7.05 -13.53
CA VAL A 178 20.88 6.74 -12.63
C VAL A 178 21.55 5.42 -13.04
N TRP A 179 20.76 4.42 -13.45
CA TRP A 179 21.30 3.13 -13.88
C TRP A 179 22.18 3.27 -15.13
N GLU A 180 21.73 4.03 -16.12
CA GLU A 180 22.50 4.30 -17.34
C GLU A 180 23.81 5.03 -17.03
N GLU A 181 23.74 6.14 -16.28
CA GLU A 181 24.91 6.97 -16.00
C GLU A 181 25.93 6.28 -15.09
N VAL A 182 25.47 5.68 -13.99
CA VAL A 182 26.37 5.16 -12.94
C VAL A 182 26.88 3.77 -13.29
N VAL A 183 26.01 2.92 -13.84
CA VAL A 183 26.33 1.50 -14.09
C VAL A 183 26.87 1.29 -15.50
N THR A 184 26.29 1.95 -16.51
CA THR A 184 26.61 1.65 -17.91
C THR A 184 27.78 2.48 -18.43
N LYS A 185 27.82 3.80 -18.17
CA LYS A 185 28.89 4.68 -18.73
C LYS A 185 30.28 4.46 -18.13
N ASN A 186 30.38 3.92 -16.92
CA ASN A 186 31.67 3.62 -16.27
C ASN A 186 32.26 2.26 -16.68
N CYS A 187 31.61 1.51 -17.57
CA CYS A 187 32.06 0.21 -18.02
C CYS A 187 32.81 0.30 -19.36
N VAL A 188 33.95 -0.38 -19.46
CA VAL A 188 34.69 -0.58 -20.72
C VAL A 188 34.64 -2.08 -21.04
N GLY A 189 33.73 -2.50 -21.93
CA GLY A 189 33.53 -3.90 -22.29
C GLY A 189 32.25 -4.15 -23.08
N THR A 190 31.96 -5.42 -23.39
CA THR A 190 30.67 -5.84 -23.99
C THR A 190 29.53 -5.75 -22.97
N GLN A 191 28.28 -5.59 -23.43
CA GLN A 191 27.10 -5.37 -22.57
C GLN A 191 26.94 -6.45 -21.47
N SER A 192 27.27 -7.71 -21.77
CA SER A 192 27.25 -8.82 -20.80
C SER A 192 28.31 -8.72 -19.71
N GLU A 193 29.46 -8.11 -20.02
CA GLU A 193 30.55 -7.89 -19.06
C GLU A 193 30.21 -6.73 -18.12
N CYS A 194 29.52 -5.70 -18.60
CA CYS A 194 29.04 -4.58 -17.79
C CYS A 194 27.94 -4.97 -16.80
N LEU A 195 27.03 -5.85 -17.22
CA LEU A 195 26.04 -6.46 -16.32
C LEU A 195 26.67 -7.41 -15.28
N ALA A 196 27.87 -7.92 -15.54
CA ALA A 196 28.63 -8.74 -14.59
C ALA A 196 29.52 -7.89 -13.65
N GLN A 197 29.92 -6.68 -14.08
CA GLN A 197 30.72 -5.70 -13.33
C GLN A 197 29.90 -4.79 -12.40
N THR A 198 28.67 -5.19 -12.03
CA THR A 198 27.79 -4.47 -11.09
C THR A 198 28.36 -4.38 -9.66
N SER A 199 29.54 -4.95 -9.41
CA SER A 199 30.28 -4.91 -8.15
C SER A 199 30.75 -3.51 -7.71
N SER A 200 30.58 -2.47 -8.53
CA SER A 200 30.91 -1.07 -8.23
C SER A 200 29.69 -0.16 -8.00
N VAL A 201 28.46 -0.67 -8.08
CA VAL A 201 27.28 0.17 -7.80
C VAL A 201 27.26 0.48 -6.31
N ASN A 202 27.48 1.75 -5.98
CA ASN A 202 27.39 2.19 -4.59
C ASN A 202 25.96 1.97 -4.10
N TYR A 203 25.80 0.94 -3.24
CA TYR A 203 24.54 0.54 -2.61
C TYR A 203 23.84 1.72 -1.90
N GLY A 204 24.56 2.79 -1.57
CA GLY A 204 23.99 4.03 -1.06
C GLY A 204 23.03 4.72 -2.04
N TYR A 205 23.32 4.75 -3.35
CA TYR A 205 22.40 5.34 -4.33
C TYR A 205 21.12 4.51 -4.47
N LEU A 206 21.24 3.18 -4.53
CA LEU A 206 20.10 2.28 -4.57
C LEU A 206 19.25 2.38 -3.30
N PHE A 207 19.89 2.47 -2.13
CA PHE A 207 19.20 2.69 -0.86
C PHE A 207 18.40 4.00 -0.86
N LEU A 208 19.02 5.11 -1.30
CA LEU A 208 18.34 6.40 -1.35
C LEU A 208 17.16 6.40 -2.34
N LEU A 209 17.30 5.73 -3.49
CA LEU A 209 16.21 5.56 -4.45
C LEU A 209 15.06 4.74 -3.85
N PHE A 210 15.33 3.59 -3.24
CA PHE A 210 14.28 2.81 -2.57
C PHE A 210 13.63 3.56 -1.41
N LEU A 211 14.44 4.24 -0.59
CA LEU A 211 13.94 5.10 0.48
C LEU A 211 13.01 6.17 -0.07
N SER A 212 13.37 6.79 -1.19
CA SER A 212 12.54 7.80 -1.83
C SER A 212 11.21 7.25 -2.34
N LEU A 213 11.22 6.06 -2.95
CA LEU A 213 10.01 5.38 -3.42
C LEU A 213 9.05 5.11 -2.26
N PHE A 214 9.52 4.35 -1.27
CA PHE A 214 8.70 3.92 -0.15
C PHE A 214 8.29 5.09 0.74
N PHE A 215 9.15 6.11 0.91
CA PHE A 215 8.82 7.25 1.76
C PHE A 215 7.65 8.05 1.20
N THR A 216 7.69 8.43 -0.08
CA THR A 216 6.60 9.18 -0.69
C THR A 216 5.33 8.33 -0.81
N GLU A 217 5.44 7.04 -1.14
CA GLU A 217 4.30 6.13 -1.20
C GLU A 217 3.59 6.01 0.17
N GLN A 218 4.35 5.75 1.23
CA GLN A 218 3.83 5.70 2.59
C GLN A 218 3.17 7.02 2.99
N VAL A 219 3.75 8.18 2.62
CA VAL A 219 3.13 9.49 2.90
C VAL A 219 1.80 9.64 2.17
N ILE A 220 1.69 9.28 0.89
CA ILE A 220 0.44 9.40 0.14
C ILE A 220 -0.64 8.48 0.75
N GLN A 221 -0.29 7.23 1.08
CA GLN A 221 -1.19 6.28 1.70
C GLN A 221 -1.66 6.75 3.09
N ASN A 222 -0.73 7.15 3.97
CA ASN A 222 -1.06 7.57 5.32
C ASN A 222 -1.75 8.94 5.36
N THR A 223 -1.52 9.81 4.37
CA THR A 223 -2.30 11.03 4.19
C THR A 223 -3.76 10.69 3.87
N THR A 224 -3.99 9.75 2.95
CA THR A 224 -5.33 9.25 2.66
C THR A 224 -5.98 8.66 3.91
N HIS A 225 -5.22 7.89 4.71
CA HIS A 225 -5.70 7.33 5.97
C HIS A 225 -6.20 8.41 6.95
N VAL A 226 -5.38 9.43 7.21
CA VAL A 226 -5.75 10.53 8.13
C VAL A 226 -6.96 11.30 7.63
N ILE A 227 -7.07 11.56 6.32
CA ILE A 227 -8.22 12.25 5.71
C ILE A 227 -9.50 11.44 5.90
N VAL A 228 -9.45 10.13 5.59
CA VAL A 228 -10.60 9.24 5.73
C VAL A 228 -10.99 9.11 7.20
N ALA A 229 -10.02 8.96 8.10
CA ALA A 229 -10.29 8.87 9.54
C ALA A 229 -10.99 10.13 10.06
N GLY A 230 -10.51 11.32 9.69
CA GLY A 230 -11.18 12.58 10.05
C GLY A 230 -12.59 12.70 9.44
N THR A 231 -12.77 12.26 8.20
CA THR A 231 -14.06 12.31 7.50
C THR A 231 -15.08 11.36 8.12
N VAL A 232 -14.70 10.11 8.37
CA VAL A 232 -15.54 9.07 8.98
C VAL A 232 -15.85 9.45 10.43
N GLY A 233 -14.89 10.02 11.18
CA GLY A 233 -15.12 10.56 12.50
C GLY A 233 -16.17 11.68 12.53
N GLY A 234 -16.10 12.64 11.59
CA GLY A 234 -17.11 13.69 11.46
C GLY A 234 -18.51 13.15 11.16
N TRP A 235 -18.60 12.12 10.30
CA TRP A 235 -19.85 11.41 10.02
C TRP A 235 -20.38 10.64 11.23
N TRP A 236 -19.48 10.05 12.03
CA TRP A 236 -19.82 9.26 13.23
C TRP A 236 -20.38 10.14 14.35
N PHE A 237 -19.67 11.21 14.71
CA PHE A 237 -20.00 12.03 15.89
C PHE A 237 -20.97 13.19 15.60
N SER A 238 -20.96 13.75 14.38
CA SER A 238 -21.72 14.96 14.04
C SER A 238 -22.71 14.78 12.89
N ASN A 239 -22.89 13.54 12.40
CA ASN A 239 -23.72 13.22 11.23
C ASN A 239 -23.42 14.09 9.98
N GLU A 240 -22.16 14.50 9.82
CA GLU A 240 -21.73 15.28 8.66
C GLU A 240 -21.72 14.40 7.40
N GLY A 241 -22.30 14.89 6.31
CA GLY A 241 -22.40 14.16 5.04
C GLY A 241 -22.48 15.08 3.82
N GLY A 242 -22.15 14.53 2.65
CA GLY A 242 -22.15 15.22 1.35
C GLY A 242 -20.82 15.10 0.60
N CYS A 243 -20.85 15.26 -0.73
CA CYS A 243 -19.64 15.19 -1.57
C CYS A 243 -18.61 16.28 -1.21
N CYS A 244 -19.08 17.49 -0.89
CA CYS A 244 -18.26 18.64 -0.52
C CYS A 244 -18.52 19.05 0.92
N SER A 245 -18.70 18.07 1.83
CA SER A 245 -18.96 18.37 3.24
C SER A 245 -17.77 19.11 3.86
N ALA A 246 -18.06 20.01 4.81
CA ALA A 246 -17.02 20.68 5.60
C ALA A 246 -16.13 19.66 6.34
N GLY A 247 -16.66 18.47 6.65
CA GLY A 247 -15.93 17.35 7.24
C GLY A 247 -14.82 16.79 6.34
N VAL A 248 -15.09 16.56 5.05
CA VAL A 248 -14.05 16.10 4.09
C VAL A 248 -13.00 17.19 3.91
N MET A 249 -13.41 18.41 3.55
CA MET A 249 -12.46 19.50 3.26
C MET A 249 -11.64 19.88 4.51
N GLY A 250 -12.29 19.97 5.66
CA GLY A 250 -11.63 20.25 6.93
C GLY A 250 -10.64 19.15 7.32
N SER A 251 -10.93 17.88 7.02
CA SER A 251 -10.00 16.77 7.28
C SER A 251 -8.81 16.79 6.32
N THR A 252 -9.05 17.10 5.05
CA THR A 252 -7.99 17.30 4.03
C THR A 252 -7.05 18.43 4.40
N ILE A 253 -7.58 19.61 4.74
CA ILE A 253 -6.76 20.75 5.12
C ILE A 253 -5.92 20.41 6.36
N ARG A 254 -6.50 19.79 7.39
CA ARG A 254 -5.74 19.39 8.59
C ARG A 254 -4.65 18.37 8.27
N ALA A 255 -4.94 17.37 7.45
CA ALA A 255 -3.97 16.34 7.07
C ALA A 255 -2.78 16.95 6.30
N LEU A 256 -3.03 17.91 5.40
CA LEU A 256 -2.01 18.56 4.58
C LEU A 256 -1.30 19.74 5.25
N THR A 257 -1.78 20.21 6.41
CA THR A 257 -1.19 21.35 7.12
C THR A 257 -0.72 20.98 8.52
N THR A 258 -1.65 20.91 9.48
CA THR A 258 -1.31 20.78 10.91
C THR A 258 -0.77 19.40 11.26
N SER A 259 -1.26 18.35 10.61
CA SER A 259 -0.90 16.96 10.90
C SER A 259 0.15 16.39 9.95
N PHE A 260 0.52 17.13 8.89
CA PHE A 260 1.34 16.61 7.81
C PHE A 260 2.72 16.13 8.25
N GLY A 261 3.36 16.86 9.19
CA GLY A 261 4.65 16.45 9.75
C GLY A 261 4.58 15.14 10.53
N SER A 262 3.51 14.92 11.31
CA SER A 262 3.29 13.63 12.00
C SER A 262 3.04 12.48 11.03
N ILE A 263 2.36 12.74 9.91
CA ILE A 263 2.17 11.76 8.82
C ILE A 263 3.52 11.40 8.20
N CYS A 264 4.35 12.40 7.88
CA CYS A 264 5.69 12.19 7.35
C CYS A 264 6.58 11.41 8.33
N PHE A 265 6.51 11.72 9.63
CA PHE A 265 7.31 11.03 10.63
C PHE A 265 7.01 9.52 10.70
N GLY A 266 5.73 9.14 10.85
CA GLY A 266 5.37 7.72 10.90
C GLY A 266 5.62 6.98 9.58
N SER A 267 5.45 7.67 8.44
CA SER A 267 5.72 7.11 7.11
C SER A 267 7.22 6.85 6.88
N LEU A 268 8.09 7.75 7.35
CA LEU A 268 9.54 7.62 7.20
C LEU A 268 10.08 6.39 7.93
N LEU A 269 9.56 6.08 9.12
CA LEU A 269 10.02 4.95 9.92
C LEU A 269 9.79 3.61 9.19
N VAL A 270 8.61 3.43 8.59
CA VAL A 270 8.31 2.23 7.79
C VAL A 270 9.12 2.23 6.49
N ALA A 271 9.24 3.36 5.81
CA ALA A 271 9.98 3.47 4.56
C ALA A 271 11.47 3.13 4.70
N ILE A 272 12.12 3.48 5.81
CA ILE A 272 13.51 3.08 6.09
C ILE A 272 13.64 1.55 6.15
N LEU A 273 12.72 0.87 6.84
CA LEU A 273 12.76 -0.59 6.94
C LEU A 273 12.48 -1.26 5.59
N GLN A 274 11.53 -0.73 4.82
CA GLN A 274 11.24 -1.19 3.46
C GLN A 274 12.44 -1.02 2.52
N ALA A 275 13.12 0.13 2.59
CA ALA A 275 14.33 0.38 1.81
C ALA A 275 15.49 -0.54 2.20
N LEU A 276 15.70 -0.80 3.50
CA LEU A 276 16.72 -1.74 3.97
C LEU A 276 16.43 -3.17 3.49
N LYS A 277 15.16 -3.60 3.52
CA LYS A 277 14.73 -4.91 3.03
C LYS A 277 14.90 -5.05 1.52
N ALA A 278 14.56 -4.02 0.74
CA ALA A 278 14.78 -3.99 -0.70
C ALA A 278 16.29 -4.04 -1.06
N LEU A 279 17.12 -3.36 -0.25
CA LEU A 279 18.57 -3.38 -0.41
C LEU A 279 19.16 -4.74 -0.08
N ALA A 280 18.72 -5.37 1.02
CA ALA A 280 19.15 -6.71 1.42
C ALA A 280 18.89 -7.75 0.33
N ASN A 281 17.68 -7.72 -0.26
CA ASN A 281 17.31 -8.58 -1.39
C ASN A 281 18.20 -8.36 -2.62
N SER A 282 18.56 -7.09 -2.90
CA SER A 282 19.44 -6.74 -4.02
C SER A 282 20.90 -7.18 -3.79
N ALA A 283 21.32 -7.40 -2.53
CA ALA A 283 22.68 -7.78 -2.15
C ALA A 283 22.89 -9.30 -2.01
N ARG A 284 21.91 -10.12 -2.39
CA ARG A 284 21.84 -11.57 -2.12
C ARG A 284 22.87 -12.43 -2.87
N ASN A 285 23.62 -11.83 -3.82
CA ASN A 285 24.71 -12.48 -4.54
C ASN A 285 26.02 -12.58 -3.75
N ASN A 286 26.08 -12.05 -2.51
CA ASN A 286 27.26 -12.11 -1.64
C ASN A 286 27.35 -13.43 -0.83
N GLU A 287 28.56 -13.79 -0.40
CA GLU A 287 28.89 -15.05 0.30
C GLU A 287 28.14 -15.26 1.65
N ASN A 288 27.56 -14.20 2.24
CA ASN A 288 26.93 -14.23 3.57
C ASN A 288 25.38 -14.36 3.52
N GLN A 289 24.86 -15.32 2.76
CA GLN A 289 23.41 -15.50 2.54
C GLN A 289 22.61 -15.73 3.83
N ILE A 290 23.19 -16.38 4.85
CA ILE A 290 22.52 -16.66 6.13
C ILE A 290 22.33 -15.36 6.94
N ALA A 291 23.35 -14.51 6.99
CA ALA A 291 23.28 -13.24 7.72
C ALA A 291 22.24 -12.29 7.09
N ILE A 292 22.16 -12.26 5.74
CA ILE A 292 21.15 -11.51 4.99
C ILE A 292 19.74 -12.03 5.33
N CYS A 293 19.54 -13.35 5.36
CA CYS A 293 18.25 -13.94 5.71
C CYS A 293 17.80 -13.59 7.14
N ILE A 294 18.72 -13.59 8.12
CA ILE A 294 18.40 -13.20 9.51
C ILE A 294 18.05 -11.71 9.58
N ALA A 295 18.82 -10.86 8.89
CA ALA A 295 18.55 -9.42 8.82
C ALA A 295 17.18 -9.13 8.19
N GLU A 296 16.86 -9.78 7.07
CA GLU A 296 15.54 -9.68 6.41
C GLU A 296 14.39 -10.09 7.34
N CYS A 297 14.58 -11.15 8.14
CA CYS A 297 13.59 -11.59 9.12
C CYS A 297 13.38 -10.53 10.21
N ILE A 298 14.46 -10.01 10.80
CA ILE A 298 14.38 -8.98 11.85
C ILE A 298 13.76 -7.70 11.31
N ILE A 299 14.20 -7.24 10.15
CA ILE A 299 13.66 -6.05 9.48
C ILE A 299 12.17 -6.25 9.16
N GLY A 300 11.79 -7.41 8.65
CA GLY A 300 10.39 -7.75 8.37
C GLY A 300 9.50 -7.76 9.63
N CYS A 301 10.03 -8.25 10.75
CA CYS A 301 9.33 -8.18 12.05
C CYS A 301 9.15 -6.73 12.51
N LEU A 302 10.20 -5.90 12.42
CA LEU A 302 10.14 -4.48 12.79
C LEU A 302 9.18 -3.69 11.87
N GLU A 303 9.21 -3.96 10.57
CA GLU A 303 8.31 -3.39 9.56
C GLU A 303 6.87 -3.68 9.95
N SER A 304 6.55 -4.95 10.21
CA SER A 304 5.20 -5.39 10.60
C SER A 304 4.71 -4.71 11.88
N ILE A 305 5.58 -4.56 12.89
CA ILE A 305 5.25 -3.88 14.14
C ILE A 305 4.96 -2.39 13.91
N LEU A 306 5.78 -1.72 13.09
CA LEU A 306 5.59 -0.30 12.81
C LEU A 306 4.38 -0.03 11.92
N GLU A 307 4.10 -0.87 10.93
CA GLU A 307 2.89 -0.78 10.11
C GLU A 307 1.64 -0.96 10.97
N TYR A 308 1.66 -1.93 11.90
CA TYR A 308 0.58 -2.14 12.85
C TYR A 308 0.38 -0.92 13.76
N PHE A 309 1.47 -0.32 14.25
CA PHE A 309 1.39 0.90 15.05
C PHE A 309 0.83 2.08 14.24
N ASN A 310 1.34 2.30 13.01
CA ASN A 310 0.88 3.34 12.08
C ASN A 310 -0.61 3.23 11.81
N LYS A 311 -1.10 2.00 11.57
CA LYS A 311 -2.50 1.69 11.30
C LYS A 311 -3.45 2.31 12.33
N TRP A 312 -3.10 2.25 13.62
CA TRP A 312 -3.95 2.76 14.70
C TRP A 312 -3.62 4.19 15.08
N ALA A 313 -2.34 4.56 15.08
CA ALA A 313 -1.89 5.91 15.42
C ALA A 313 -2.50 6.95 14.46
N PHE A 314 -2.51 6.68 13.16
CA PHE A 314 -3.03 7.63 12.17
C PHE A 314 -4.54 7.87 12.26
N VAL A 315 -5.32 6.92 12.80
CA VAL A 315 -6.73 7.15 13.11
C VAL A 315 -6.87 8.28 14.14
N TYR A 316 -6.11 8.25 15.23
CA TYR A 316 -6.12 9.31 16.25
C TYR A 316 -5.55 10.65 15.73
N VAL A 317 -4.57 10.60 14.82
CA VAL A 317 -4.09 11.81 14.12
C VAL A 317 -5.23 12.45 13.30
N GLY A 318 -6.05 11.64 12.61
CA GLY A 318 -7.18 12.12 11.80
C GLY A 318 -8.36 12.64 12.62
N LEU A 319 -8.72 11.91 13.68
CA LEU A 319 -9.83 12.27 14.57
C LEU A 319 -9.52 13.52 15.41
N TYR A 320 -8.34 13.58 16.02
CA TYR A 320 -8.04 14.55 17.09
C TYR A 320 -6.92 15.53 16.76
N GLY A 321 -6.10 15.28 15.75
CA GLY A 321 -4.94 16.12 15.42
C GLY A 321 -3.79 16.02 16.43
N TYR A 322 -3.64 14.86 17.08
CA TYR A 322 -2.50 14.60 17.97
C TYR A 322 -1.20 14.44 17.20
N SER A 323 -0.07 14.63 17.89
CA SER A 323 1.25 14.24 17.35
C SER A 323 1.34 12.72 17.21
N TYR A 324 2.17 12.22 16.31
CA TYR A 324 2.24 10.78 16.00
C TYR A 324 2.45 9.89 17.24
N ILE A 325 3.41 10.23 18.11
CA ILE A 325 3.69 9.45 19.33
C ILE A 325 2.56 9.55 20.35
N GLU A 326 1.96 10.74 20.49
CA GLU A 326 0.83 10.96 21.39
C GLU A 326 -0.41 10.18 20.93
N ALA A 327 -0.70 10.22 19.63
CA ALA A 327 -1.79 9.48 19.01
C ALA A 327 -1.65 7.97 19.23
N GLY A 328 -0.45 7.43 18.98
CA GLY A 328 -0.15 6.01 19.19
C GLY A 328 -0.26 5.57 20.66
N LYS A 329 0.19 6.40 21.61
CA LYS A 329 0.02 6.11 23.05
C LYS A 329 -1.46 6.06 23.45
N ASN A 330 -2.25 7.04 23.00
CA ASN A 330 -3.66 7.15 23.35
C ASN A 330 -4.49 5.99 22.79
N VAL A 331 -4.27 5.61 21.52
CA VAL A 331 -5.03 4.50 20.90
C VAL A 331 -4.68 3.15 21.53
N ILE A 332 -3.40 2.89 21.84
CA ILE A 332 -2.99 1.67 22.52
C ILE A 332 -3.58 1.62 23.94
N GLN A 333 -3.62 2.75 24.64
CA GLN A 333 -4.23 2.82 25.96
C GLN A 333 -5.75 2.57 25.90
N LEU A 334 -6.44 3.08 24.88
CA LEU A 334 -7.86 2.78 24.66
C LEU A 334 -8.08 1.26 24.52
N PHE A 335 -7.31 0.59 23.66
CA PHE A 335 -7.48 -0.85 23.44
C PHE A 335 -7.15 -1.69 24.68
N LYS A 336 -6.12 -1.31 25.43
CA LYS A 336 -5.77 -1.95 26.71
C LYS A 336 -6.90 -1.83 27.73
N ASN A 337 -7.47 -0.64 27.88
CA ASN A 337 -8.55 -0.39 28.83
C ASN A 337 -9.84 -1.16 28.47
N ARG A 338 -10.07 -1.42 27.17
CA ARG A 338 -11.23 -2.17 26.68
C ARG A 338 -11.00 -3.69 26.60
N GLY A 339 -9.74 -4.16 26.67
CA GLY A 339 -9.40 -5.57 26.48
C GLY A 339 -9.55 -6.07 25.04
N TRP A 340 -9.48 -5.18 24.05
CA TRP A 340 -9.76 -5.48 22.63
C TRP A 340 -8.55 -6.00 21.86
N GLU A 341 -7.42 -6.30 22.51
CA GLU A 341 -6.17 -6.74 21.87
C GLU A 341 -6.37 -7.98 20.97
N ALA A 342 -7.22 -8.93 21.39
CA ALA A 342 -7.54 -10.13 20.61
C ALA A 342 -8.47 -9.85 19.41
N ILE A 343 -9.20 -8.73 19.41
CA ILE A 343 -10.19 -8.38 18.39
C ILE A 343 -9.52 -7.61 17.25
N ILE A 344 -8.63 -6.69 17.60
CA ILE A 344 -7.82 -5.91 16.64
C ILE A 344 -6.72 -6.75 15.97
N ALA A 345 -6.39 -7.92 16.53
CA ALA A 345 -5.44 -8.86 15.95
C ALA A 345 -6.02 -9.60 14.73
N ASP A 346 -7.35 -9.71 14.62
CA ASP A 346 -8.01 -10.39 13.51
C ASP A 346 -8.31 -9.43 12.35
N ASP A 347 -7.41 -9.36 11.37
CA ASP A 347 -7.56 -8.48 10.20
C ASP A 347 -8.22 -9.18 9.00
N LEU A 348 -9.47 -9.64 9.16
CA LEU A 348 -10.24 -10.23 8.06
C LEU A 348 -10.38 -9.29 6.88
N VAL A 349 -10.57 -8.00 7.18
CA VAL A 349 -10.83 -6.96 6.18
C VAL A 349 -9.56 -6.67 5.38
N GLY A 350 -8.40 -6.63 6.04
CA GLY A 350 -7.09 -6.57 5.39
C GLY A 350 -6.89 -7.69 4.36
N ASN A 351 -7.30 -8.92 4.67
CA ASN A 351 -7.22 -10.04 3.71
C ASN A 351 -8.09 -9.82 2.45
N VAL A 352 -9.25 -9.18 2.58
CA VAL A 352 -10.08 -8.80 1.42
C VAL A 352 -9.33 -7.84 0.51
N PHE A 353 -8.73 -6.81 1.10
CA PHE A 353 -7.99 -5.79 0.34
C PHE A 353 -6.75 -6.37 -0.32
N PHE A 354 -5.99 -7.21 0.39
CA PHE A 354 -4.85 -7.92 -0.18
C PHE A 354 -5.28 -8.80 -1.35
N PHE A 355 -6.40 -9.52 -1.23
CA PHE A 355 -6.94 -10.33 -2.33
C PHE A 355 -7.36 -9.50 -3.54
N LEU A 356 -8.04 -8.37 -3.35
CA LEU A 356 -8.40 -7.48 -4.45
C LEU A 356 -7.17 -6.92 -5.15
N SER A 357 -6.17 -6.46 -4.40
CA SER A 357 -4.90 -6.00 -4.97
C SER A 357 -4.20 -7.10 -5.74
N LEU A 358 -4.14 -8.31 -5.18
CA LEU A 358 -3.52 -9.46 -5.83
C LEU A 358 -4.25 -9.88 -7.10
N ALA A 359 -5.58 -9.88 -7.10
CA ALA A 359 -6.39 -10.19 -8.29
C ALA A 359 -6.13 -9.18 -9.42
N VAL A 360 -6.09 -7.88 -9.13
CA VAL A 360 -5.75 -6.85 -10.12
C VAL A 360 -4.30 -6.97 -10.58
N GLY A 361 -3.36 -7.19 -9.65
CA GLY A 361 -1.96 -7.44 -9.98
C GLY A 361 -1.80 -8.62 -10.95
N LEU A 362 -2.45 -9.75 -10.67
CA LEU A 362 -2.43 -10.93 -11.56
C LEU A 362 -3.08 -10.66 -12.92
N LEU A 363 -4.16 -9.87 -12.96
CA LEU A 363 -4.77 -9.46 -14.23
C LEU A 363 -3.83 -8.56 -15.05
N CYS A 364 -3.19 -7.58 -14.42
CA CYS A 364 -2.19 -6.73 -15.06
C CYS A 364 -0.95 -7.54 -15.49
N CYS A 365 -0.56 -8.56 -14.72
CA CYS A 365 0.50 -9.51 -15.08
C CYS A 365 0.15 -10.28 -16.36
N ALA A 366 -1.07 -10.80 -16.45
CA ALA A 366 -1.56 -11.51 -17.63
C ALA A 366 -1.61 -10.59 -18.87
N ILE A 367 -2.06 -9.34 -18.71
CA ILE A 367 -2.05 -8.33 -19.77
C ILE A 367 -0.61 -8.00 -20.18
N GLY A 368 0.29 -7.79 -19.21
CA GLY A 368 1.71 -7.55 -19.44
C GLY A 368 2.40 -8.70 -20.18
N ALA A 369 2.06 -9.94 -19.85
CA ALA A 369 2.55 -11.15 -20.53
C ALA A 369 2.03 -11.31 -21.96
N ALA A 370 1.00 -10.56 -22.37
CA ALA A 370 0.54 -10.52 -23.76
C ALA A 370 1.44 -9.64 -24.65
N PHE A 371 2.25 -8.74 -24.06
CA PHE A 371 3.25 -7.97 -24.79
C PHE A 371 4.47 -8.84 -25.07
N ASN A 372 4.78 -9.02 -26.35
CA ASN A 372 5.91 -9.82 -26.83
C ASN A 372 6.60 -9.18 -28.05
N ASP A 373 7.70 -9.78 -28.50
CA ASP A 373 8.53 -9.31 -29.63
C ASP A 373 7.79 -9.22 -30.98
N LYS A 374 6.53 -9.67 -31.05
CA LYS A 374 5.67 -9.60 -32.25
C LYS A 374 4.60 -8.51 -32.16
N THR A 375 4.48 -7.84 -31.01
CA THR A 375 3.48 -6.80 -30.80
C THR A 375 3.95 -5.51 -31.48
N GLN A 376 3.48 -5.23 -32.71
CA GLN A 376 4.01 -4.15 -33.56
C GLN A 376 4.10 -2.77 -32.90
N PHE A 377 3.20 -2.45 -31.96
CA PHE A 377 3.22 -1.19 -31.20
C PHE A 377 4.38 -1.09 -30.18
N PHE A 378 5.01 -2.22 -29.85
CA PHE A 378 5.98 -2.37 -28.77
C PHE A 378 7.36 -2.85 -29.23
N VAL A 379 7.51 -3.33 -30.47
CA VAL A 379 8.79 -3.87 -30.97
C VAL A 379 9.89 -2.81 -31.01
N GLU A 380 9.54 -1.57 -31.35
CA GLU A 380 10.49 -0.45 -31.45
C GLU A 380 10.98 0.05 -30.08
N TYR A 381 10.18 -0.19 -29.02
CA TYR A 381 10.45 0.26 -27.64
C TYR A 381 10.44 -0.88 -26.64
N ALA A 382 10.75 -2.11 -27.06
CA ALA A 382 10.73 -3.25 -26.16
C ALA A 382 11.86 -3.10 -25.11
N PRO A 383 11.58 -3.40 -23.81
CA PRO A 383 12.63 -3.64 -22.81
C PRO A 383 13.66 -4.66 -23.33
N ALA A 384 14.86 -4.69 -22.76
CA ALA A 384 16.03 -5.43 -23.26
C ALA A 384 15.73 -6.79 -23.97
N PRO A 385 16.42 -7.08 -25.10
CA PRO A 385 16.13 -8.27 -25.92
C PRO A 385 16.36 -9.57 -25.14
N GLY A 386 15.37 -10.46 -25.15
CA GLY A 386 15.46 -11.83 -24.61
C GLY A 386 14.44 -12.20 -23.52
N ASN A 387 13.80 -11.22 -22.85
CA ASN A 387 12.75 -11.52 -21.86
C ASN A 387 11.70 -10.40 -21.70
N VAL A 388 11.28 -9.78 -22.81
CA VAL A 388 10.27 -8.72 -22.84
C VAL A 388 8.98 -9.14 -22.14
N GLN A 389 8.56 -10.37 -22.39
CA GLN A 389 7.33 -10.92 -21.84
C GLN A 389 7.33 -10.95 -20.31
N ALA A 390 8.37 -11.51 -19.67
CA ALA A 390 8.41 -11.59 -18.21
C ALA A 390 8.63 -10.21 -17.56
N THR A 391 9.41 -9.34 -18.20
CA THR A 391 9.61 -7.96 -17.74
C THR A 391 8.29 -7.18 -17.72
N CYS A 392 7.55 -7.19 -18.84
CA CYS A 392 6.25 -6.52 -18.92
C CYS A 392 5.23 -7.14 -17.96
N ALA A 393 5.22 -8.48 -17.82
CA ALA A 393 4.38 -9.15 -16.83
C ALA A 393 4.70 -8.70 -15.39
N GLY A 394 5.98 -8.61 -15.03
CA GLY A 394 6.44 -8.16 -13.72
C GLY A 394 6.09 -6.70 -13.43
N ILE A 395 6.32 -5.79 -14.39
CA ILE A 395 5.96 -4.38 -14.27
C ILE A 395 4.44 -4.24 -14.09
N GLY A 396 3.64 -4.93 -14.91
CA GLY A 396 2.19 -4.91 -14.81
C GLY A 396 1.71 -5.43 -13.46
N PHE A 397 2.29 -6.51 -12.96
CA PHE A 397 1.99 -7.06 -11.64
C PHE A 397 2.23 -6.07 -10.51
N ILE A 398 3.42 -5.46 -10.47
CA ILE A 398 3.81 -4.50 -9.43
C ILE A 398 2.92 -3.26 -9.47
N MET A 399 2.71 -2.67 -10.67
CA MET A 399 1.85 -1.50 -10.83
C MET A 399 0.40 -1.78 -10.43
N GLY A 400 -0.14 -2.95 -10.81
CA GLY A 400 -1.48 -3.37 -10.44
C GLY A 400 -1.65 -3.55 -8.93
N LEU A 401 -0.69 -4.21 -8.28
CA LEU A 401 -0.66 -4.38 -6.83
C LEU A 401 -0.60 -3.04 -6.10
N MET A 402 0.35 -2.18 -6.49
CA MET A 402 0.64 -0.89 -5.84
C MET A 402 -0.52 0.09 -5.96
N LEU A 403 -1.08 0.27 -7.16
CA LEU A 403 -2.18 1.22 -7.35
C LEU A 403 -3.47 0.76 -6.66
N THR A 404 -3.74 -0.55 -6.66
CA THR A 404 -4.93 -1.10 -6.00
C THR A 404 -4.79 -1.07 -4.48
N SER A 405 -3.60 -1.32 -3.92
CA SER A 405 -3.38 -1.28 -2.46
C SER A 405 -3.67 0.11 -1.88
N ILE A 406 -3.25 1.16 -2.57
CA ILE A 406 -3.50 2.56 -2.16
C ILE A 406 -4.99 2.88 -2.22
N LEU A 407 -5.67 2.48 -3.30
CA LEU A 407 -7.12 2.72 -3.39
C LEU A 407 -7.87 1.96 -2.29
N MET A 408 -7.52 0.70 -2.03
CA MET A 408 -8.09 -0.12 -0.95
C MET A 408 -7.78 0.43 0.44
N SER A 409 -6.62 1.06 0.63
CA SER A 409 -6.24 1.69 1.90
C SER A 409 -7.27 2.71 2.37
N THR A 410 -8.02 3.33 1.45
CA THR A 410 -9.13 4.24 1.76
C THR A 410 -10.22 3.53 2.57
N ILE A 411 -10.68 2.37 2.11
CA ILE A 411 -11.73 1.63 2.82
C ILE A 411 -11.16 0.95 4.07
N ALA A 412 -9.90 0.48 4.02
CA ALA A 412 -9.21 -0.02 5.20
C ALA A 412 -9.15 1.01 6.33
N SER A 413 -8.81 2.26 5.99
CA SER A 413 -8.77 3.38 6.91
C SER A 413 -10.14 3.68 7.51
N ALA A 414 -11.20 3.62 6.69
CA ALA A 414 -12.58 3.77 7.16
C ALA A 414 -12.98 2.66 8.15
N VAL A 415 -12.62 1.41 7.87
CA VAL A 415 -12.89 0.27 8.77
C VAL A 415 -12.13 0.42 10.09
N ASN A 416 -10.84 0.78 10.05
CA ASN A 416 -10.05 1.00 11.26
C ASN A 416 -10.65 2.13 12.11
N THR A 417 -11.13 3.20 11.45
CA THR A 417 -11.77 4.32 12.13
C THR A 417 -13.09 3.90 12.77
N VAL A 418 -13.93 3.14 12.09
CA VAL A 418 -15.17 2.59 12.65
C VAL A 418 -14.89 1.75 13.90
N ILE A 419 -13.85 0.90 13.87
CA ILE A 419 -13.45 0.09 15.03
C ILE A 419 -13.03 0.97 16.22
N VAL A 420 -12.20 1.98 15.97
CA VAL A 420 -11.75 2.91 17.02
C VAL A 420 -12.92 3.73 17.59
N CYS A 421 -13.77 4.30 16.73
CA CYS A 421 -14.92 5.07 17.17
C CYS A 421 -15.92 4.22 17.96
N PHE A 422 -16.13 2.96 17.56
CA PHE A 422 -16.96 2.01 18.29
C PHE A 422 -16.37 1.63 19.66
N ALA A 423 -15.04 1.53 19.78
CA ALA A 423 -14.36 1.32 21.06
C ALA A 423 -14.45 2.52 22.01
N GLU A 424 -14.47 3.74 21.45
CA GLU A 424 -14.45 4.98 22.23
C GLU A 424 -15.84 5.36 22.76
N GLY A 425 -16.85 5.41 21.88
CA GLY A 425 -18.18 5.90 22.21
C GLY A 425 -19.27 5.33 21.29
N PRO A 426 -19.93 4.21 21.66
CA PRO A 426 -21.03 3.65 20.88
C PRO A 426 -22.35 4.41 21.04
N ALA A 427 -22.49 5.25 22.08
CA ALA A 427 -23.72 5.99 22.39
C ALA A 427 -23.99 7.12 21.38
N GLU A 428 -22.96 7.84 20.98
CA GLU A 428 -23.04 8.90 19.96
C GLU A 428 -23.46 8.30 18.61
N PHE A 429 -23.03 7.07 18.31
CA PHE A 429 -23.43 6.35 17.11
C PHE A 429 -24.90 5.93 17.15
N GLU A 430 -25.41 5.52 18.30
CA GLU A 430 -26.84 5.21 18.47
C GLU A 430 -27.73 6.45 18.28
N ALA A 431 -27.28 7.61 18.76
CA ALA A 431 -28.01 8.87 18.58
C ALA A 431 -28.07 9.32 17.11
N ASN A 432 -26.97 9.19 16.37
CA ASN A 432 -26.86 9.68 14.99
C ASN A 432 -27.33 8.66 13.93
N HIS A 433 -27.11 7.36 14.17
CA HIS A 433 -27.33 6.26 13.22
C HIS A 433 -27.94 5.01 13.89
N PRO A 434 -29.19 5.09 14.39
CA PRO A 434 -29.76 4.05 15.26
C PRO A 434 -29.85 2.66 14.61
N GLU A 435 -30.23 2.56 13.33
CA GLU A 435 -30.35 1.28 12.63
C GLU A 435 -28.98 0.56 12.47
N LEU A 436 -27.94 1.31 12.11
CA LEU A 436 -26.59 0.76 11.96
C LEU A 436 -25.98 0.39 13.33
N SER A 437 -26.22 1.22 14.34
CA SER A 437 -25.78 0.95 15.72
C SER A 437 -26.42 -0.32 16.27
N GLN A 438 -27.74 -0.49 16.12
CA GLN A 438 -28.43 -1.70 16.55
C GLN A 438 -27.88 -2.95 15.86
N LYS A 439 -27.68 -2.90 14.54
CA LYS A 439 -27.12 -4.02 13.78
C LYS A 439 -25.71 -4.38 14.24
N MET A 440 -24.85 -3.38 14.46
CA MET A 440 -23.47 -3.57 14.90
C MET A 440 -23.40 -4.12 16.33
N ARG A 441 -24.22 -3.60 17.25
CA ARG A 441 -24.31 -4.09 18.64
C ARG A 441 -24.91 -5.49 18.73
N ALA A 442 -25.97 -5.78 17.97
CA ALA A 442 -26.57 -7.11 17.93
C ALA A 442 -25.56 -8.15 17.44
N THR A 443 -24.85 -7.84 16.36
CA THR A 443 -23.78 -8.71 15.83
C THR A 443 -22.62 -8.83 16.83
N TRP A 444 -22.25 -7.75 17.51
CA TRP A 444 -21.21 -7.79 18.55
C TRP A 444 -21.56 -8.71 19.72
N LEU A 445 -22.77 -8.57 20.28
CA LEU A 445 -23.23 -9.35 21.44
C LEU A 445 -23.34 -10.84 21.14
N GLU A 446 -23.58 -11.21 19.88
CA GLU A 446 -23.56 -12.63 19.44
C GLU A 446 -22.17 -13.26 19.62
N PHE A 447 -21.09 -12.50 19.42
CA PHE A 447 -19.71 -13.02 19.47
C PHE A 447 -18.98 -12.71 20.78
N TYR A 448 -19.33 -11.61 21.43
CA TYR A 448 -18.73 -11.17 22.69
C TYR A 448 -19.80 -10.92 23.76
N PRO A 449 -20.54 -11.96 24.18
CA PRO A 449 -21.66 -11.83 25.11
C PRO A 449 -21.26 -11.30 26.50
N SER A 450 -19.99 -11.46 26.88
CA SER A 450 -19.44 -10.98 28.16
C SER A 450 -18.78 -9.60 28.08
N SER A 451 -18.65 -9.03 26.88
CA SER A 451 -17.96 -7.75 26.66
C SER A 451 -18.99 -6.64 26.53
N GLY A 452 -19.28 -5.93 27.62
CA GLY A 452 -20.21 -4.80 27.63
C GLY A 452 -19.79 -3.72 26.63
N VAL A 453 -20.73 -3.32 25.76
CA VAL A 453 -20.62 -2.18 24.82
C VAL A 453 -21.40 -1.00 25.37
#